data_AF-A0A534W8P7-F1
#
_entry.id   AF-A0A534W8P7-F1
#
_cell.length_a   1.000
_cell.length_b   1.000
_cell.length_c   1.000
_cell.angle_alpha   90.00
_cell.angle_beta   90.00
_cell.angle_gamma   90.00
#
_symmetry.space_group_name_H-M   'P 1'
#
loop_
_entity.id
_entity.type
_entity.pdbx_description
1 polymer ?
#
loop_
_entity_poly.entity_id
_entity_poly.type
_entity_poly.pdbx_seq_one_letter_code
_entity_poly.pdbx_strand_id
1 'polypeptide(L)'
;MTRRLLLLSLCALAGCRSGQPIEGLAPARDTGGPRIAFDLTRKPLPEIPFPNDLAARPDRGSPTGLRVNSSLAAPSQLEQRTRELLDQLDGFGTFSPITVSFDKDREEVDVVDLFARQNDADPANDGVYLVQIDDGRVWPLDFGAGHFPYVLADPGRYFPNDPFAQHGNLLFPGCGAGANVLVPPGPACDDSDPRHQADQLLPFYERSTRTLIARPVLPLAQQKRYAVILTDRLRDPQGRAVVPPGSGINHPAQSGELAPVLGHLPPGVRLQDVAYAWAFTTQSTTRDLEAIQLGLRVLGPLGAMGIQYPAALQPPTQNSKGNTLLTVLPERDAFLLTNLQAYVLPASELAPVLSDPRMAQFLGNPDAATLSALLETFRYIDYFVSGRFVSPSLIGVVSGAPQDGTFQIDLGAGQAHTQPENVTFLLAVPKANGAHVPPFPTVLAGHGYTGARSTDLLARTTDCGASPTLFSPAAHATWTTTVSPTPAETSSARTPSTRETPCASRWWTG
;
A
#
# COMPACT_ATOMS: atom_id res chain seq x y z
N MET A 1 27.10 82.99 -24.88
CA MET A 1 25.69 82.80 -25.32
C MET A 1 25.71 81.80 -26.46
N THR A 2 25.06 80.63 -26.46
CA THR A 2 24.13 80.01 -25.51
C THR A 2 24.00 78.53 -25.91
N ARG A 3 24.50 77.63 -25.06
CA ARG A 3 23.89 76.34 -24.65
C ARG A 3 22.71 75.85 -25.52
N ARG A 4 22.96 75.04 -26.55
CA ARG A 4 21.96 74.15 -27.20
C ARG A 4 22.57 72.87 -27.81
N LEU A 5 23.61 72.32 -27.19
CA LEU A 5 23.96 70.91 -27.31
C LEU A 5 23.75 70.28 -25.93
N LEU A 6 23.30 69.02 -25.89
CA LEU A 6 22.88 68.23 -24.71
C LEU A 6 21.44 68.42 -24.22
N LEU A 7 20.43 68.12 -25.05
CA LEU A 7 19.10 67.75 -24.52
C LEU A 7 18.27 66.82 -25.43
N LEU A 8 18.89 66.14 -26.40
CA LEU A 8 18.19 65.26 -27.35
C LEU A 8 18.65 63.79 -27.33
N SER A 9 19.41 63.38 -26.31
CA SER A 9 19.89 61.99 -26.15
C SER A 9 19.42 61.30 -24.86
N LEU A 10 18.38 61.81 -24.21
CA LEU A 10 17.82 61.26 -22.97
C LEU A 10 16.41 60.65 -23.17
N CYS A 11 16.22 59.90 -24.27
CA CYS A 11 15.02 59.10 -24.51
C CYS A 11 15.34 57.63 -24.82
N ALA A 12 16.52 57.17 -24.39
CA ALA A 12 16.82 55.74 -24.28
C ALA A 12 16.56 55.28 -22.85
N LEU A 13 15.88 54.13 -22.71
CA LEU A 13 15.70 53.31 -21.50
C LEU A 13 14.41 53.47 -20.67
N ALA A 14 13.29 53.89 -21.28
CA ALA A 14 12.00 53.30 -20.87
C ALA A 14 11.87 51.94 -21.56
N GLY A 15 12.68 50.98 -21.11
CA GLY A 15 12.55 49.59 -21.53
C GLY A 15 11.17 49.12 -21.14
N CYS A 16 10.32 48.89 -22.14
CA CYS A 16 9.21 47.96 -21.98
C CYS A 16 9.85 46.62 -21.60
N ARG A 17 9.95 46.34 -20.29
CA ARG A 17 9.87 44.97 -19.81
C ARG A 17 8.48 44.52 -20.27
N SER A 18 8.39 43.96 -21.47
CA SER A 18 7.34 43.01 -21.79
C SER A 18 7.52 41.91 -20.75
N GLY A 19 6.83 42.06 -19.61
CA GLY A 19 6.75 40.99 -18.63
C GLY A 19 6.26 39.80 -19.41
N GLN A 20 7.13 38.80 -19.56
CA GLN A 20 6.70 37.50 -20.06
C GLN A 20 5.45 37.15 -19.24
N PRO A 21 4.33 36.79 -19.89
CA PRO A 21 3.13 36.43 -19.15
C PRO A 21 3.53 35.38 -18.11
N ILE A 22 3.09 35.59 -16.88
CA ILE A 22 3.34 34.62 -15.82
C ILE A 22 2.66 33.33 -16.26
N GLU A 23 3.47 32.31 -16.49
CA GLU A 23 3.02 30.97 -16.83
C GLU A 23 2.86 30.19 -15.52
N GLY A 24 1.67 30.20 -14.92
CA GLY A 24 1.40 29.49 -13.65
C GLY A 24 0.51 30.28 -12.68
N LEU A 25 0.43 29.82 -11.43
CA LEU A 25 -0.32 30.44 -10.34
C LEU A 25 0.38 31.68 -9.75
N ALA A 26 1.72 31.70 -9.78
CA ALA A 26 2.55 32.81 -9.31
C ALA A 26 3.92 32.77 -10.01
N PRO A 27 4.64 33.91 -10.10
CA PRO A 27 5.97 33.94 -10.70
C PRO A 27 6.99 33.19 -9.84
N ALA A 28 7.85 32.42 -10.50
CA ALA A 28 8.98 31.75 -9.88
C ALA A 28 10.06 32.74 -9.42
N ARG A 29 10.88 32.31 -8.46
CA ARG A 29 12.13 32.98 -8.08
C ARG A 29 13.30 32.09 -8.47
N ASP A 30 14.26 32.63 -9.22
CA ASP A 30 15.52 31.95 -9.49
C ASP A 30 16.57 32.40 -8.46
N THR A 31 16.81 31.55 -7.48
CA THR A 31 17.83 31.71 -6.42
C THR A 31 19.18 31.13 -6.81
N GLY A 32 19.29 30.46 -7.96
CA GLY A 32 20.49 29.76 -8.42
C GLY A 32 20.79 28.43 -7.69
N GLY A 33 19.87 27.90 -6.89
CA GLY A 33 20.00 26.62 -6.19
C GLY A 33 19.68 25.39 -7.06
N PRO A 34 19.33 24.24 -6.46
CA PRO A 34 19.02 23.01 -7.17
C PRO A 34 17.84 23.20 -8.13
N ARG A 35 18.03 22.91 -9.41
CA ARG A 35 16.98 23.07 -10.43
C ARG A 35 16.21 21.78 -10.61
N ILE A 36 14.88 21.84 -10.54
CA ILE A 36 14.02 20.69 -10.82
C ILE A 36 14.24 20.22 -12.26
N ALA A 37 14.52 18.93 -12.43
CA ALA A 37 14.61 18.32 -13.74
C ALA A 37 13.20 18.17 -14.35
N PHE A 38 13.06 18.62 -15.60
CA PHE A 38 11.77 18.63 -16.30
C PHE A 38 11.96 18.55 -17.81
N ASP A 39 11.59 17.43 -18.40
CA ASP A 39 11.54 17.17 -19.84
C ASP A 39 10.34 16.27 -20.17
N LEU A 40 9.23 16.89 -20.59
CA LEU A 40 8.03 16.19 -21.07
C LEU A 40 8.24 15.44 -22.39
N THR A 41 9.30 15.76 -23.13
CA THR A 41 9.58 15.21 -24.46
C THR A 41 10.54 14.04 -24.43
N ARG A 42 11.17 13.78 -23.27
CA ARG A 42 12.05 12.64 -23.04
C ARG A 42 11.31 11.34 -23.37
N LYS A 43 12.02 10.45 -24.07
CA LYS A 43 11.53 9.11 -24.43
C LYS A 43 12.37 8.02 -23.75
N PRO A 44 11.77 6.86 -23.40
CA PRO A 44 10.37 6.50 -23.64
C PRO A 44 9.38 7.11 -22.64
N LEU A 45 9.85 7.60 -21.48
CA LEU A 45 9.04 8.23 -20.45
C LEU A 45 9.56 9.65 -20.17
N PRO A 46 8.68 10.61 -19.83
CA PRO A 46 9.08 11.96 -19.47
C PRO A 46 9.91 11.96 -18.19
N GLU A 47 10.79 12.94 -18.04
CA GLU A 47 11.46 13.23 -16.78
C GLU A 47 10.76 14.42 -16.12
N ILE A 48 9.87 14.15 -15.18
CA ILE A 48 9.12 15.17 -14.44
C ILE A 48 8.99 14.69 -12.99
N PRO A 49 8.64 15.58 -12.03
CA PRO A 49 8.19 15.13 -10.73
C PRO A 49 7.08 14.10 -10.89
N PHE A 50 7.11 13.02 -10.10
CA PHE A 50 6.20 11.88 -10.23
C PHE A 50 5.64 11.51 -8.85
N PRO A 51 4.39 11.04 -8.71
CA PRO A 51 3.33 11.04 -9.71
C PRO A 51 2.94 12.47 -10.14
N ASN A 52 2.38 12.61 -11.34
CA ASN A 52 1.98 13.91 -11.89
C ASN A 52 0.95 13.76 -13.01
N ASP A 53 -0.15 14.52 -12.92
CA ASP A 53 -1.25 14.45 -13.89
C ASP A 53 -0.88 14.95 -15.30
N LEU A 54 0.28 15.60 -15.48
CA LEU A 54 0.87 15.82 -16.81
C LEU A 54 1.23 14.51 -17.54
N ALA A 55 1.44 13.42 -16.80
CA ALA A 55 1.63 12.06 -17.32
C ALA A 55 0.31 11.27 -17.36
N ALA A 56 -0.84 11.95 -17.31
CA ALA A 56 -2.17 11.37 -17.47
C ALA A 56 -2.88 11.92 -18.71
N ARG A 57 -3.94 11.24 -19.15
CA ARG A 57 -4.85 11.65 -20.22
C ARG A 57 -6.28 11.70 -19.71
N PRO A 58 -7.11 12.66 -20.17
CA PRO A 58 -8.53 12.68 -19.83
C PRO A 58 -9.27 11.42 -20.33
N ASP A 59 -10.11 10.85 -19.47
CA ASP A 59 -11.06 9.79 -19.79
C ASP A 59 -12.33 9.93 -18.96
N ARG A 60 -13.44 10.36 -19.57
CA ARG A 60 -14.72 10.53 -18.88
C ARG A 60 -15.36 9.23 -18.42
N GLY A 61 -14.93 8.09 -18.96
CA GLY A 61 -15.42 6.77 -18.55
C GLY A 61 -14.70 6.24 -17.31
N SER A 62 -13.58 6.85 -16.90
CA SER A 62 -12.86 6.42 -15.71
C SER A 62 -13.43 7.07 -14.43
N PRO A 63 -13.32 6.40 -13.27
CA PRO A 63 -13.81 6.93 -12.00
C PRO A 63 -13.25 8.29 -11.59
N THR A 64 -12.02 8.60 -12.00
CA THR A 64 -11.32 9.85 -11.67
C THR A 64 -11.41 10.90 -12.78
N GLY A 65 -11.91 10.53 -13.96
CA GLY A 65 -11.83 11.36 -15.17
C GLY A 65 -10.47 11.33 -15.88
N LEU A 66 -9.51 10.54 -15.40
CA LEU A 66 -8.16 10.40 -15.93
C LEU A 66 -7.78 8.94 -16.17
N ARG A 67 -6.76 8.72 -17.02
CA ARG A 67 -5.96 7.50 -17.08
C ARG A 67 -4.48 7.85 -17.12
N VAL A 68 -3.64 7.00 -16.53
CA VAL A 68 -2.19 7.10 -16.72
C VAL A 68 -1.87 6.98 -18.20
N ASN A 69 -0.93 7.79 -18.70
CA ASN A 69 -0.51 7.82 -20.09
C ASN A 69 0.88 7.20 -20.22
N SER A 70 0.94 5.88 -20.33
CA SER A 70 2.20 5.14 -20.34
C SER A 70 2.65 4.86 -21.78
N SER A 71 3.91 5.16 -22.10
CA SER A 71 4.47 4.88 -23.41
C SER A 71 4.57 3.37 -23.65
N LEU A 72 3.86 2.84 -24.65
CA LEU A 72 3.91 1.41 -24.98
C LEU A 72 5.21 0.98 -25.67
N ALA A 73 6.09 1.93 -26.01
CA ALA A 73 7.39 1.65 -26.62
C ALA A 73 8.38 1.14 -25.55
N ALA A 74 8.60 -0.17 -25.51
CA ALA A 74 9.46 -0.82 -24.53
C ALA A 74 10.46 -1.82 -25.20
N PRO A 75 11.65 -2.03 -24.61
CA PRO A 75 12.67 -2.93 -25.14
C PRO A 75 12.35 -4.42 -24.97
N SER A 76 11.40 -4.79 -24.12
CA SER A 76 11.00 -6.18 -23.87
C SER A 76 9.48 -6.35 -23.84
N GLN A 77 9.01 -7.56 -24.14
CA GLN A 77 7.57 -7.90 -24.05
C GLN A 77 7.04 -7.76 -22.62
N LEU A 78 7.84 -8.13 -21.62
CA LEU A 78 7.46 -7.98 -20.21
C LEU A 78 7.20 -6.52 -19.87
N GLU A 79 8.10 -5.63 -20.26
CA GLU A 79 7.96 -4.21 -19.99
C GLU A 79 6.82 -3.59 -20.81
N GLN A 80 6.67 -3.96 -22.08
CA GLN A 80 5.54 -3.54 -22.90
C GLN A 80 4.21 -3.91 -22.24
N ARG A 81 4.07 -5.16 -21.79
CA ARG A 81 2.88 -5.66 -21.13
C ARG A 81 2.59 -4.94 -19.80
N THR A 82 3.61 -4.74 -18.97
CA THR A 82 3.48 -3.96 -17.73
C THR A 82 2.97 -2.55 -18.03
N ARG A 83 3.50 -1.90 -19.07
CA ARG A 83 3.06 -0.55 -19.45
C ARG A 83 1.64 -0.51 -20.01
N GLU A 84 1.20 -1.52 -20.75
CA GLU A 84 -0.21 -1.68 -21.17
C GLU A 84 -1.17 -1.80 -19.99
N LEU A 85 -0.76 -2.49 -18.91
CA LEU A 85 -1.55 -2.59 -17.69
C LEU A 85 -1.53 -1.28 -16.90
N LEU A 86 -0.38 -0.59 -16.84
CA LEU A 86 -0.28 0.73 -16.23
C LEU A 86 -1.15 1.78 -16.96
N ASP A 87 -1.23 1.75 -18.30
CA ASP A 87 -2.07 2.68 -19.09
C ASP A 87 -3.58 2.52 -18.81
N GLN A 88 -3.98 1.40 -18.20
CA GLN A 88 -5.36 1.17 -17.82
C GLN A 88 -5.73 1.80 -16.48
N LEU A 89 -4.76 2.16 -15.64
CA LEU A 89 -5.02 2.72 -14.32
C LEU A 89 -5.70 4.09 -14.44
N ASP A 90 -6.73 4.31 -13.61
CA ASP A 90 -7.47 5.58 -13.56
C ASP A 90 -6.77 6.63 -12.69
N GLY A 91 -5.54 6.39 -12.25
CA GLY A 91 -4.77 7.36 -11.48
C GLY A 91 -3.48 6.73 -10.95
N PHE A 92 -2.82 7.46 -10.06
CA PHE A 92 -1.59 7.01 -9.41
C PHE A 92 -1.84 6.25 -8.11
N GLY A 93 -0.83 5.51 -7.64
CA GLY A 93 -0.94 4.72 -6.42
C GLY A 93 -1.27 5.57 -5.20
N THR A 94 -2.10 5.04 -4.29
CA THR A 94 -2.39 5.69 -2.99
C THR A 94 -1.23 5.58 -2.00
N PHE A 95 -0.20 4.80 -2.32
CA PHE A 95 0.95 4.59 -1.46
C PHE A 95 2.26 4.54 -2.26
N SER A 96 2.24 5.01 -3.51
CA SER A 96 3.43 5.11 -4.33
C SER A 96 4.37 6.20 -3.81
N PRO A 97 5.69 6.01 -3.86
CA PRO A 97 6.64 7.09 -3.61
C PRO A 97 6.41 8.28 -4.54
N ILE A 98 6.66 9.47 -4.01
CA ILE A 98 6.70 10.74 -4.71
C ILE A 98 8.17 11.07 -4.98
N THR A 99 8.52 11.35 -6.22
CA THR A 99 9.89 11.62 -6.62
C THR A 99 10.02 12.95 -7.36
N VAL A 100 11.14 13.62 -7.15
CA VAL A 100 11.57 14.79 -7.94
C VAL A 100 13.08 14.78 -8.06
N SER A 101 13.58 14.77 -9.30
CA SER A 101 15.01 14.86 -9.59
C SER A 101 15.46 16.30 -9.80
N PHE A 102 16.74 16.54 -9.56
CA PHE A 102 17.40 17.82 -9.75
C PHE A 102 18.53 17.73 -10.77
N ASP A 103 18.73 18.80 -11.53
CA ASP A 103 19.77 18.94 -12.53
C ASP A 103 21.17 18.67 -11.93
N LYS A 104 21.98 17.88 -12.65
CA LYS A 104 23.34 17.53 -12.25
C LYS A 104 24.32 18.69 -12.40
N ASP A 105 23.97 19.70 -13.18
CA ASP A 105 24.80 20.89 -13.42
C ASP A 105 24.68 21.94 -12.29
N ARG A 106 23.84 21.69 -11.28
CA ARG A 106 23.64 22.57 -10.11
C ARG A 106 24.28 22.01 -8.84
N GLU A 107 24.20 22.75 -7.74
CA GLU A 107 24.53 22.17 -6.44
C GLU A 107 23.44 21.18 -6.01
N GLU A 108 23.83 20.19 -5.21
CA GLU A 108 22.93 19.19 -4.64
C GLU A 108 22.08 19.81 -3.51
N VAL A 109 20.92 19.21 -3.24
CA VAL A 109 20.13 19.54 -2.05
C VAL A 109 20.95 19.24 -0.78
N ASP A 110 20.86 20.13 0.21
CA ASP A 110 21.35 19.86 1.56
C ASP A 110 20.43 18.85 2.25
N VAL A 111 20.76 17.57 2.08
CA VAL A 111 19.97 16.47 2.64
C VAL A 111 20.01 16.42 4.16
N VAL A 112 21.02 17.01 4.80
CA VAL A 112 21.14 17.02 6.27
C VAL A 112 20.22 18.09 6.86
N ASP A 113 20.20 19.30 6.27
CA ASP A 113 19.21 20.33 6.65
C ASP A 113 17.79 19.84 6.38
N LEU A 114 17.54 19.25 5.21
CA LEU A 114 16.22 18.71 4.86
C LEU A 114 15.76 17.64 5.86
N PHE A 115 16.64 16.68 6.19
CA PHE A 115 16.33 15.66 7.18
C PHE A 115 15.99 16.26 8.55
N ALA A 116 16.81 17.18 9.04
CA ALA A 116 16.62 17.77 10.36
C ALA A 116 15.32 18.57 10.45
N ARG A 117 15.01 19.32 9.39
CA ARG A 117 13.84 20.20 9.31
C ARG A 117 12.55 19.41 9.18
N GLN A 118 12.52 18.42 8.31
CA GLN A 118 11.31 17.63 8.05
C GLN A 118 10.95 16.66 9.20
N ASN A 119 11.90 16.40 10.10
CA ASN A 119 11.72 15.53 11.27
C ASN A 119 11.71 16.30 12.60
N ASP A 120 11.63 17.64 12.57
CA ASP A 120 11.45 18.43 13.79
C ASP A 120 9.96 18.49 14.22
N ALA A 121 9.68 19.22 15.30
CA ALA A 121 8.32 19.34 15.84
C ALA A 121 7.49 20.48 15.21
N ASP A 122 8.09 21.27 14.32
CA ASP A 122 7.50 22.45 13.69
C ASP A 122 7.22 22.22 12.19
N PRO A 123 6.05 21.65 11.85
CA PRO A 123 5.69 21.37 10.46
C PRO A 123 5.52 22.65 9.62
N ALA A 124 5.48 23.86 10.22
CA ALA A 124 5.43 25.12 9.48
C ALA A 124 6.75 25.46 8.77
N ASN A 125 7.79 24.70 9.07
CA ASN A 125 9.13 24.89 8.55
C ASN A 125 9.51 23.84 7.50
N ASP A 126 8.63 22.91 7.13
CA ASP A 126 8.99 21.83 6.21
C ASP A 126 9.41 22.32 4.81
N GLY A 127 10.31 21.55 4.19
CA GLY A 127 10.75 21.77 2.81
C GLY A 127 9.74 21.25 1.79
N VAL A 128 8.96 20.22 2.17
CA VAL A 128 8.06 19.49 1.28
C VAL A 128 6.74 19.20 1.99
N TYR A 129 5.63 19.47 1.31
CA TYR A 129 4.29 19.14 1.80
C TYR A 129 3.52 18.33 0.78
N LEU A 130 2.68 17.43 1.26
CA LEU A 130 1.65 16.76 0.48
C LEU A 130 0.28 17.21 0.99
N VAL A 131 -0.51 17.86 0.13
CA VAL A 131 -1.80 18.47 0.51
C VAL A 131 -2.91 17.88 -0.34
N GLN A 132 -3.97 17.38 0.28
CA GLN A 132 -5.19 17.01 -0.44
C GLN A 132 -5.89 18.30 -0.91
N ILE A 133 -6.05 18.47 -2.22
CA ILE A 133 -6.47 19.75 -2.83
C ILE A 133 -7.90 20.14 -2.42
N ASP A 134 -8.79 19.16 -2.23
CA ASP A 134 -10.21 19.41 -1.99
C ASP A 134 -10.53 19.97 -0.59
N ASP A 135 -9.74 19.63 0.43
CA ASP A 135 -10.02 19.98 1.83
C ASP A 135 -8.83 20.59 2.58
N GLY A 136 -7.64 20.63 1.96
CA GLY A 136 -6.44 21.20 2.55
C GLY A 136 -5.73 20.34 3.58
N ARG A 137 -6.14 19.06 3.73
CA ARG A 137 -5.50 18.16 4.69
C ARG A 137 -4.06 17.85 4.25
N VAL A 138 -3.12 18.09 5.15
CA VAL A 138 -1.70 17.75 4.96
C VAL A 138 -1.48 16.27 5.30
N TRP A 139 -0.74 15.57 4.46
CA TRP A 139 -0.37 14.17 4.66
C TRP A 139 1.08 14.07 5.15
N PRO A 140 1.37 13.23 6.17
CA PRO A 140 2.73 13.01 6.63
C PRO A 140 3.55 12.27 5.56
N LEU A 141 4.80 12.72 5.41
CA LEU A 141 5.80 12.14 4.51
C LEU A 141 6.97 11.57 5.31
N ASP A 142 7.45 10.40 4.94
CA ASP A 142 8.65 9.79 5.53
C ASP A 142 9.92 10.35 4.90
N PHE A 143 10.77 10.92 5.74
CA PHE A 143 12.10 11.39 5.41
C PHE A 143 13.15 10.63 6.24
N GLY A 144 13.02 9.30 6.30
CA GLY A 144 13.97 8.43 7.01
C GLY A 144 13.75 8.35 8.52
N ALA A 145 12.51 8.54 9.00
CA ALA A 145 12.18 8.45 10.43
C ALA A 145 11.88 7.00 10.89
N GLY A 146 12.15 6.01 10.05
CA GLY A 146 11.95 4.59 10.38
C GLY A 146 10.51 4.09 10.19
N HIS A 147 9.65 4.83 9.48
CA HIS A 147 8.27 4.39 9.19
C HIS A 147 8.20 3.18 8.23
N PHE A 148 9.29 2.89 7.53
CA PHE A 148 9.39 1.80 6.57
C PHE A 148 10.60 0.91 6.91
N PRO A 149 10.41 -0.41 7.08
CA PRO A 149 11.51 -1.32 7.34
C PRO A 149 12.31 -1.57 6.05
N TYR A 150 13.57 -1.14 6.04
CA TYR A 150 14.49 -1.37 4.93
C TYR A 150 15.56 -2.41 5.25
N VAL A 151 15.70 -2.78 6.52
CA VAL A 151 16.76 -3.65 7.04
C VAL A 151 16.42 -5.11 6.83
N LEU A 152 17.40 -5.87 6.36
CA LEU A 152 17.33 -7.31 6.20
C LEU A 152 18.05 -8.00 7.34
N ALA A 153 17.37 -8.94 8.01
CA ALA A 153 17.99 -9.81 8.99
C ALA A 153 18.91 -10.85 8.33
N ASP A 154 18.57 -11.29 7.12
CA ASP A 154 19.35 -12.23 6.31
C ASP A 154 19.35 -11.78 4.84
N PRO A 155 20.35 -10.99 4.41
CA PRO A 155 20.40 -10.45 3.06
C PRO A 155 20.60 -11.51 1.97
N GLY A 156 21.19 -12.67 2.29
CA GLY A 156 21.42 -13.76 1.33
C GLY A 156 20.24 -14.73 1.17
N ARG A 157 19.15 -14.55 1.94
CA ARG A 157 18.08 -15.53 2.08
C ARG A 157 17.39 -15.90 0.76
N TYR A 158 17.14 -14.92 -0.10
CA TYR A 158 16.33 -15.11 -1.31
C TYR A 158 17.15 -15.56 -2.52
N PHE A 159 18.42 -15.17 -2.59
CA PHE A 159 19.28 -15.50 -3.72
C PHE A 159 20.73 -15.72 -3.27
N PRO A 160 21.22 -16.97 -3.22
CA PRO A 160 22.57 -17.29 -2.75
C PRO A 160 23.71 -16.64 -3.54
N ASN A 161 23.42 -16.18 -4.78
CA ASN A 161 24.40 -15.52 -5.66
C ASN A 161 24.14 -14.00 -5.77
N ASP A 162 23.44 -13.40 -4.80
CA ASP A 162 23.20 -11.96 -4.80
C ASP A 162 24.54 -11.19 -4.67
N PRO A 163 24.95 -10.40 -5.68
CA PRO A 163 26.17 -9.60 -5.61
C PRO A 163 26.11 -8.48 -4.53
N PHE A 164 24.94 -8.27 -3.94
CA PHE A 164 24.68 -7.31 -2.87
C PHE A 164 24.39 -7.98 -1.52
N ALA A 165 24.63 -9.29 -1.36
CA ALA A 165 24.38 -10.05 -0.13
C ALA A 165 25.11 -9.49 1.11
N GLN A 166 26.15 -8.67 0.95
CA GLN A 166 26.82 -7.96 2.04
C GLN A 166 26.04 -6.77 2.60
N HIS A 167 25.02 -6.27 1.89
CA HIS A 167 24.25 -5.12 2.32
C HIS A 167 23.04 -5.56 3.13
N GLY A 168 22.97 -5.12 4.39
CA GLY A 168 21.84 -5.39 5.28
C GLY A 168 20.57 -4.61 4.97
N ASN A 169 20.37 -4.11 3.74
CA ASN A 169 19.17 -3.35 3.36
C ASN A 169 18.75 -3.57 1.89
N LEU A 170 17.49 -3.25 1.58
CA LEU A 170 16.86 -3.49 0.27
C LEU A 170 16.95 -2.35 -0.75
N LEU A 171 17.33 -1.14 -0.32
CA LEU A 171 17.17 0.06 -1.17
C LEU A 171 18.46 0.48 -1.86
N PHE A 172 19.49 0.78 -1.06
CA PHE A 172 20.70 1.40 -1.56
C PHE A 172 21.94 0.79 -0.89
N PRO A 173 23.09 0.75 -1.58
CA PRO A 173 24.35 0.37 -0.95
C PRO A 173 24.62 1.24 0.28
N GLY A 174 24.81 0.63 1.44
CA GLY A 174 25.09 1.35 2.71
C GLY A 174 26.57 1.66 2.94
N CYS A 175 27.46 1.11 2.12
CA CYS A 175 28.91 1.18 2.28
C CYS A 175 29.61 1.07 0.90
N GLY A 176 30.91 1.38 0.85
CA GLY A 176 31.71 1.31 -0.37
C GLY A 176 31.49 2.48 -1.34
N ALA A 177 31.99 2.32 -2.57
CA ALA A 177 31.81 3.32 -3.62
C ALA A 177 30.33 3.42 -4.03
N GLY A 178 29.75 4.62 -3.94
CA GLY A 178 28.33 4.84 -4.21
C GLY A 178 27.41 4.59 -3.02
N ALA A 179 27.94 4.52 -1.79
CA ALA A 179 27.12 4.43 -0.59
C ALA A 179 26.12 5.60 -0.50
N ASN A 180 24.83 5.29 -0.33
CA ASN A 180 23.77 6.27 -0.22
C ASN A 180 23.39 6.49 1.25
N VAL A 181 24.26 7.24 1.93
CA VAL A 181 24.16 7.52 3.38
C VAL A 181 23.97 9.01 3.65
N LEU A 182 23.38 9.31 4.81
CA LEU A 182 23.05 10.68 5.22
C LEU A 182 24.33 11.53 5.39
N VAL A 183 25.36 11.00 6.07
CA VAL A 183 26.65 11.65 6.30
C VAL A 183 27.81 10.76 5.80
N PRO A 184 28.63 11.20 4.83
CA PRO A 184 29.77 10.41 4.32
C PRO A 184 31.06 10.52 5.16
N PRO A 185 31.98 9.53 5.07
CA PRO A 185 31.76 8.22 4.47
C PRO A 185 31.09 7.30 5.51
N GLY A 186 30.06 6.57 5.08
CA GLY A 186 29.26 5.67 5.93
C GLY A 186 30.06 4.57 6.63
N PRO A 187 29.40 3.63 7.34
CA PRO A 187 30.11 2.62 8.09
C PRO A 187 30.85 1.69 7.13
N ALA A 188 31.91 1.04 7.63
CA ALA A 188 32.52 -0.05 6.89
C ALA A 188 31.48 -1.19 6.74
N CYS A 189 31.53 -1.94 5.62
CA CYS A 189 30.56 -2.99 5.33
C CYS A 189 30.55 -4.14 6.38
N ASP A 190 31.46 -4.11 7.34
CA ASP A 190 31.65 -5.08 8.42
C ASP A 190 31.07 -4.60 9.77
N ASP A 191 30.28 -3.51 9.81
CA ASP A 191 29.57 -3.14 11.04
C ASP A 191 28.66 -4.29 11.49
N SER A 192 28.99 -4.85 12.66
CA SER A 192 28.28 -6.02 13.20
C SER A 192 26.87 -5.70 13.70
N ASP A 193 26.49 -4.42 13.85
CA ASP A 193 25.14 -4.01 14.24
C ASP A 193 24.32 -3.53 13.02
N PRO A 194 23.36 -4.33 12.53
CA PRO A 194 22.49 -3.94 11.42
C PRO A 194 21.67 -2.67 11.70
N ARG A 195 21.44 -2.32 12.97
CA ARG A 195 20.72 -1.09 13.34
C ARG A 195 21.56 0.15 13.08
N HIS A 196 22.84 0.13 13.44
CA HIS A 196 23.75 1.23 13.14
C HIS A 196 23.92 1.44 11.63
N GLN A 197 23.92 0.36 10.85
CA GLN A 197 23.91 0.46 9.38
C GLN A 197 22.62 1.10 8.87
N ALA A 198 21.47 0.76 9.47
CA ALA A 198 20.16 1.28 9.10
C ALA A 198 20.00 2.77 9.38
N ASP A 199 20.45 3.23 10.55
CA ASP A 199 20.35 4.61 11.02
C ASP A 199 21.14 5.61 10.13
N GLN A 200 22.07 5.09 9.33
CA GLN A 200 22.90 5.90 8.43
C GLN A 200 22.36 5.99 7.00
N LEU A 201 21.34 5.20 6.65
CA LEU A 201 20.78 5.18 5.30
C LEU A 201 20.16 6.53 4.94
N LEU A 202 20.22 6.87 3.65
CA LEU A 202 19.53 8.01 3.06
C LEU A 202 18.35 7.51 2.20
N PRO A 203 17.24 7.02 2.78
CA PRO A 203 16.16 6.40 2.01
C PRO A 203 15.32 7.42 1.23
N PHE A 204 15.33 8.69 1.65
CA PHE A 204 14.52 9.76 1.09
C PHE A 204 15.23 10.52 -0.04
N TYR A 205 16.48 10.19 -0.38
CA TYR A 205 17.20 10.88 -1.45
C TYR A 205 18.24 9.96 -2.10
N GLU A 206 18.23 9.82 -3.42
CA GLU A 206 19.22 9.06 -4.18
C GLU A 206 20.29 10.01 -4.74
N ARG A 207 21.52 9.96 -4.19
CA ARG A 207 22.62 10.87 -4.60
C ARG A 207 23.05 10.70 -6.06
N SER A 208 23.09 9.47 -6.56
CA SER A 208 23.55 9.16 -7.93
C SER A 208 22.67 9.79 -9.02
N THR A 209 21.37 9.90 -8.77
CA THR A 209 20.40 10.51 -9.69
C THR A 209 19.97 11.90 -9.26
N ARG A 210 20.35 12.34 -8.05
CA ARG A 210 19.87 13.57 -7.39
C ARG A 210 18.35 13.61 -7.32
N THR A 211 17.78 12.53 -6.80
CA THR A 211 16.33 12.36 -6.74
C THR A 211 15.87 12.35 -5.29
N LEU A 212 15.05 13.33 -4.92
CA LEU A 212 14.27 13.28 -3.69
C LEU A 212 13.17 12.22 -3.85
N ILE A 213 12.97 11.42 -2.79
CA ILE A 213 11.99 10.34 -2.70
C ILE A 213 11.20 10.52 -1.40
N ALA A 214 10.02 11.11 -1.48
CA ALA A 214 9.12 11.25 -0.34
C ALA A 214 8.06 10.13 -0.37
N ARG A 215 7.78 9.50 0.77
CA ARG A 215 6.76 8.43 0.84
C ARG A 215 5.63 8.84 1.78
N PRO A 216 4.36 8.74 1.38
CA PRO A 216 3.25 8.91 2.32
C PRO A 216 3.38 7.91 3.47
N VAL A 217 3.32 8.36 4.72
CA VAL A 217 3.38 7.46 5.90
C VAL A 217 2.09 6.63 6.01
N LEU A 218 0.97 7.18 5.56
CA LEU A 218 -0.33 6.53 5.50
C LEU A 218 -0.83 6.46 4.04
N PRO A 219 -1.57 5.42 3.65
CA PRO A 219 -2.23 5.38 2.35
C PRO A 219 -3.11 6.62 2.13
N LEU A 220 -2.93 7.28 0.99
CA LEU A 220 -3.76 8.38 0.53
C LEU A 220 -5.20 7.90 0.28
N ALA A 221 -6.14 8.83 0.36
CA ALA A 221 -7.51 8.56 -0.07
C ALA A 221 -7.52 8.30 -1.58
N GLN A 222 -8.27 7.28 -2.02
CA GLN A 222 -8.48 6.98 -3.43
C GLN A 222 -9.36 8.03 -4.12
N GLN A 223 -9.22 8.19 -5.44
CA GLN A 223 -9.99 9.14 -6.25
C GLN A 223 -9.92 10.59 -5.72
N LYS A 224 -8.76 11.00 -5.21
CA LYS A 224 -8.51 12.34 -4.68
C LYS A 224 -7.34 13.00 -5.37
N ARG A 225 -7.41 14.32 -5.44
CA ARG A 225 -6.35 15.17 -5.99
C ARG A 225 -5.44 15.64 -4.88
N TYR A 226 -4.15 15.56 -5.13
CA TYR A 226 -3.11 15.95 -4.20
C TYR A 226 -2.15 16.92 -4.87
N ALA A 227 -1.72 17.93 -4.12
CA ALA A 227 -0.64 18.83 -4.49
C ALA A 227 0.61 18.47 -3.70
N VAL A 228 1.73 18.31 -4.39
CA VAL A 228 3.05 18.35 -3.75
C VAL A 228 3.55 19.77 -3.83
N ILE A 229 3.97 20.33 -2.70
CA ILE A 229 4.46 21.70 -2.57
C ILE A 229 5.90 21.64 -2.07
N LEU A 230 6.83 22.12 -2.91
CA LEU A 230 8.20 22.42 -2.50
C LEU A 230 8.26 23.87 -2.06
N THR A 231 8.82 24.11 -0.88
CA THR A 231 9.02 25.48 -0.38
C THR A 231 10.43 25.97 -0.66
N ASP A 232 10.65 27.28 -0.48
CA ASP A 232 11.97 27.88 -0.53
C ASP A 232 12.91 27.41 0.59
N ARG A 233 12.43 26.57 1.51
CA ARG A 233 13.18 25.95 2.60
C ARG A 233 13.93 24.69 2.18
N LEU A 234 13.56 24.08 1.05
CA LEU A 234 14.38 23.06 0.40
C LEU A 234 15.56 23.77 -0.29
N ARG A 235 16.79 23.57 0.19
CA ARG A 235 17.96 24.39 -0.16
C ARG A 235 19.19 23.54 -0.48
N ASP A 236 20.18 24.16 -1.10
CA ASP A 236 21.55 23.63 -1.19
C ASP A 236 22.39 24.03 0.05
N PRO A 237 23.62 23.49 0.21
CA PRO A 237 24.51 23.85 1.32
C PRO A 237 24.93 25.33 1.36
N GLN A 238 24.68 26.10 0.29
CA GLN A 238 24.93 27.55 0.24
C GLN A 238 23.68 28.36 0.61
N GLY A 239 22.59 27.69 1.00
CA GLY A 239 21.34 28.31 1.43
C GLY A 239 20.44 28.80 0.29
N ARG A 240 20.74 28.47 -0.98
CA ARG A 240 19.90 28.82 -2.13
C ARG A 240 18.77 27.81 -2.26
N ALA A 241 17.54 28.32 -2.40
CA ALA A 241 16.36 27.48 -2.55
C ALA A 241 16.36 26.67 -3.86
N VAL A 242 15.60 25.58 -3.90
CA VAL A 242 15.19 24.92 -5.15
C VAL A 242 14.57 25.93 -6.12
N VAL A 243 14.89 25.78 -7.40
CA VAL A 243 14.33 26.59 -8.48
C VAL A 243 13.47 25.74 -9.43
N PRO A 244 12.32 26.26 -9.88
CA PRO A 244 11.43 25.55 -10.78
C PRO A 244 12.03 25.44 -12.21
N PRO A 245 11.45 24.57 -13.06
CA PRO A 245 11.94 24.40 -14.42
C PRO A 245 11.58 25.57 -15.35
N GLY A 246 10.55 26.34 -15.01
CA GLY A 246 10.03 27.45 -15.82
C GLY A 246 9.88 28.77 -15.05
N SER A 247 9.12 29.70 -15.62
CA SER A 247 8.94 31.07 -15.08
C SER A 247 7.88 31.18 -13.98
N GLY A 248 7.08 30.14 -13.74
CA GLY A 248 6.10 30.08 -12.66
C GLY A 248 6.33 28.95 -11.68
N ILE A 249 5.59 28.99 -10.56
CA ILE A 249 5.67 28.00 -9.49
C ILE A 249 5.00 26.66 -9.84
N ASN A 250 4.44 26.49 -11.03
CA ASN A 250 3.85 25.24 -11.51
C ASN A 250 3.82 25.23 -13.04
N HIS A 251 3.62 24.05 -13.64
CA HIS A 251 3.37 23.97 -15.07
C HIS A 251 1.98 24.57 -15.42
N PRO A 252 1.84 25.41 -16.47
CA PRO A 252 0.60 26.13 -16.76
C PRO A 252 -0.63 25.25 -16.97
N ALA A 253 -0.45 24.06 -17.54
CA ALA A 253 -1.54 23.10 -17.75
C ALA A 253 -2.19 22.62 -16.44
N GLN A 254 -1.49 22.72 -15.30
CA GLN A 254 -2.00 22.33 -13.98
C GLN A 254 -2.54 23.51 -13.16
N SER A 255 -2.47 24.75 -13.65
CA SER A 255 -2.89 25.92 -12.88
C SER A 255 -4.36 25.83 -12.44
N GLY A 256 -5.25 25.33 -13.30
CA GLY A 256 -6.66 25.15 -12.95
C GLY A 256 -6.88 24.10 -11.86
N GLU A 257 -6.09 23.01 -11.89
CA GLU A 257 -6.16 21.94 -10.90
C GLU A 257 -5.61 22.37 -9.54
N LEU A 258 -4.49 23.09 -9.54
CA LEU A 258 -3.79 23.56 -8.34
C LEU A 258 -4.42 24.79 -7.71
N ALA A 259 -5.18 25.61 -8.45
CA ALA A 259 -5.72 26.88 -7.93
C ALA A 259 -6.42 26.78 -6.55
N PRO A 260 -7.22 25.74 -6.23
CA PRO A 260 -7.83 25.60 -4.91
C PRO A 260 -6.82 25.51 -3.75
N VAL A 261 -5.61 24.99 -4.00
CA VAL A 261 -4.58 24.83 -2.96
C VAL A 261 -4.14 26.17 -2.37
N LEU A 262 -4.31 27.27 -3.10
CA LEU A 262 -3.97 28.61 -2.62
C LEU A 262 -4.82 29.03 -1.42
N GLY A 263 -6.06 28.52 -1.30
CA GLY A 263 -6.92 28.71 -0.13
C GLY A 263 -6.60 27.75 1.02
N HIS A 264 -5.70 26.80 0.80
CA HIS A 264 -5.41 25.66 1.67
C HIS A 264 -3.91 25.43 1.85
N LEU A 265 -3.10 26.49 1.76
CA LEU A 265 -1.66 26.35 2.01
C LEU A 265 -1.42 25.83 3.43
N PRO A 266 -0.42 24.95 3.62
CA PRO A 266 -0.09 24.43 4.95
C PRO A 266 0.15 25.56 5.97
N PRO A 267 -0.13 25.32 7.26
CA PRO A 267 0.17 26.29 8.31
C PRO A 267 1.61 26.80 8.21
N GLY A 268 1.81 28.12 8.24
CA GLY A 268 3.15 28.74 8.13
C GLY A 268 3.74 28.83 6.72
N VAL A 269 3.03 28.34 5.70
CA VAL A 269 3.40 28.50 4.29
C VAL A 269 2.56 29.61 3.66
N ARG A 270 3.23 30.62 3.12
CA ARG A 270 2.60 31.67 2.30
C ARG A 270 2.91 31.42 0.83
N LEU A 271 2.15 32.04 -0.06
CA LEU A 271 2.37 31.91 -1.51
C LEU A 271 3.81 32.24 -1.92
N GLN A 272 4.42 33.27 -1.32
CA GLN A 272 5.81 33.64 -1.62
C GLN A 272 6.87 32.63 -1.16
N ASP A 273 6.49 31.69 -0.29
CA ASP A 273 7.36 30.65 0.25
C ASP A 273 7.30 29.38 -0.64
N VAL A 274 6.39 29.31 -1.62
CA VAL A 274 6.29 28.21 -2.58
C VAL A 274 7.33 28.35 -3.67
N ALA A 275 8.23 27.37 -3.78
CA ALA A 275 9.24 27.30 -4.84
C ALA A 275 8.68 26.60 -6.10
N TYR A 276 7.99 25.48 -5.92
CA TYR A 276 7.31 24.76 -7.00
C TYR A 276 6.18 23.89 -6.47
N ALA A 277 5.15 23.66 -7.27
CA ALA A 277 4.06 22.76 -6.97
C ALA A 277 3.59 22.01 -8.22
N TRP A 278 3.17 20.76 -8.02
CA TRP A 278 2.50 19.96 -9.04
C TRP A 278 1.37 19.15 -8.40
N ALA A 279 0.43 18.69 -9.23
CA ALA A 279 -0.70 17.90 -8.78
C ALA A 279 -0.68 16.48 -9.37
N PHE A 280 -1.30 15.56 -8.64
CA PHE A 280 -1.61 14.21 -9.11
C PHE A 280 -2.92 13.70 -8.52
N THR A 281 -3.56 12.79 -9.25
CA THR A 281 -4.81 12.13 -8.84
C THR A 281 -4.58 10.67 -8.47
N THR A 282 -5.09 10.24 -7.31
CA THR A 282 -5.02 8.84 -6.86
C THR A 282 -6.08 7.97 -7.55
N GLN A 283 -5.70 6.74 -7.89
CA GLN A 283 -6.57 5.75 -8.54
C GLN A 283 -7.69 5.22 -7.64
N SER A 284 -8.64 4.47 -8.20
CA SER A 284 -9.70 3.77 -7.47
C SER A 284 -9.29 2.37 -7.01
N THR A 285 -8.59 2.28 -5.89
CA THR A 285 -7.93 1.04 -5.44
C THR A 285 -8.88 -0.07 -4.97
N THR A 286 -10.05 0.24 -4.42
CA THR A 286 -10.97 -0.78 -3.86
C THR A 286 -12.24 -1.00 -4.66
N ARG A 287 -12.48 -0.16 -5.68
CA ARG A 287 -13.75 -0.12 -6.42
C ARG A 287 -14.19 -1.47 -6.96
N ASP A 288 -13.26 -2.21 -7.57
CA ASP A 288 -13.55 -3.52 -8.13
C ASP A 288 -13.84 -4.55 -7.03
N LEU A 289 -13.08 -4.55 -5.93
CA LEU A 289 -13.29 -5.45 -4.80
C LEU A 289 -14.64 -5.22 -4.11
N GLU A 290 -15.04 -3.95 -3.97
CA GLU A 290 -16.36 -3.58 -3.46
C GLU A 290 -17.49 -4.06 -4.38
N ALA A 291 -17.32 -3.88 -5.70
CA ALA A 291 -18.29 -4.35 -6.68
C ALA A 291 -18.40 -5.88 -6.70
N ILE A 292 -17.29 -6.61 -6.57
CA ILE A 292 -17.27 -8.07 -6.44
C ILE A 292 -18.02 -8.49 -5.17
N GLN A 293 -17.73 -7.86 -4.03
CA GLN A 293 -18.36 -8.17 -2.76
C GLN A 293 -19.88 -8.00 -2.82
N LEU A 294 -20.36 -6.92 -3.44
CA LEU A 294 -21.78 -6.69 -3.67
C LEU A 294 -22.35 -7.71 -4.67
N GLY A 295 -21.62 -8.00 -5.75
CA GLY A 295 -22.02 -8.95 -6.78
C GLY A 295 -22.26 -10.36 -6.24
N LEU A 296 -21.38 -10.84 -5.35
CA LEU A 296 -21.53 -12.12 -4.66
C LEU A 296 -22.76 -12.17 -3.72
N ARG A 297 -23.27 -11.02 -3.31
CA ARG A 297 -24.52 -10.87 -2.53
C ARG A 297 -25.74 -10.60 -3.42
N VAL A 298 -25.58 -10.72 -4.74
CA VAL A 298 -26.62 -10.42 -5.74
C VAL A 298 -27.04 -8.94 -5.70
N LEU A 299 -26.09 -8.06 -5.42
CA LEU A 299 -26.27 -6.61 -5.38
C LEU A 299 -25.33 -5.92 -6.38
N GLY A 300 -25.69 -4.69 -6.76
CA GLY A 300 -24.84 -3.85 -7.60
C GLY A 300 -24.63 -4.39 -9.04
N PRO A 301 -23.67 -3.80 -9.77
CA PRO A 301 -23.48 -4.07 -11.20
C PRO A 301 -23.06 -5.51 -11.52
N LEU A 302 -22.42 -6.21 -10.57
CA LEU A 302 -21.95 -7.58 -10.74
C LEU A 302 -22.90 -8.63 -10.13
N GLY A 303 -24.18 -8.31 -9.89
CA GLY A 303 -25.13 -9.22 -9.25
C GLY A 303 -25.32 -10.56 -9.97
N ALA A 304 -25.11 -10.61 -11.29
CA ALA A 304 -25.13 -11.85 -12.07
C ALA A 304 -24.08 -12.88 -11.59
N MET A 305 -22.94 -12.41 -11.05
CA MET A 305 -21.90 -13.26 -10.49
C MET A 305 -22.42 -14.06 -9.29
N GLY A 306 -23.14 -13.43 -8.35
CA GLY A 306 -23.72 -14.14 -7.20
C GLY A 306 -24.79 -15.16 -7.58
N ILE A 307 -25.48 -14.95 -8.71
CA ILE A 307 -26.43 -15.92 -9.26
C ILE A 307 -25.69 -17.11 -9.90
N GLN A 308 -24.58 -16.85 -10.59
CA GLN A 308 -23.74 -17.87 -11.23
C GLN A 308 -22.98 -18.73 -10.21
N TYR A 309 -22.59 -18.15 -9.07
CA TYR A 309 -21.81 -18.80 -8.02
C TYR A 309 -22.53 -18.73 -6.66
N PRO A 310 -23.70 -19.37 -6.51
CA PRO A 310 -24.47 -19.32 -5.28
C PRO A 310 -23.77 -20.07 -4.15
N ALA A 311 -23.69 -19.47 -2.96
CA ALA A 311 -23.16 -20.13 -1.76
C ALA A 311 -24.21 -21.06 -1.09
N ALA A 312 -25.49 -20.73 -1.27
CA ALA A 312 -26.62 -21.49 -0.74
C ALA A 312 -27.83 -21.35 -1.65
N LEU A 313 -28.69 -22.36 -1.65
CA LEU A 313 -30.01 -22.29 -2.25
C LEU A 313 -30.95 -21.49 -1.34
N GLN A 314 -31.80 -20.67 -1.95
CA GLN A 314 -32.83 -19.95 -1.21
C GLN A 314 -33.71 -20.95 -0.43
N PRO A 315 -34.08 -20.61 0.82
CA PRO A 315 -34.96 -21.45 1.60
C PRO A 315 -36.33 -21.55 0.91
N PRO A 316 -36.93 -22.75 0.82
CA PRO A 316 -38.21 -22.96 0.14
C PRO A 316 -39.39 -22.21 0.80
N THR A 317 -39.23 -21.78 2.06
CA THR A 317 -40.18 -20.95 2.82
C THR A 317 -39.43 -19.94 3.70
N GLN A 318 -40.08 -18.84 4.10
CA GLN A 318 -39.48 -17.81 4.96
C GLN A 318 -38.97 -18.34 6.33
N ASN A 319 -39.46 -19.51 6.77
CA ASN A 319 -39.11 -20.12 8.06
C ASN A 319 -38.15 -21.33 7.94
N SER A 320 -37.72 -21.67 6.73
CA SER A 320 -36.75 -22.76 6.50
C SER A 320 -35.32 -22.24 6.42
N LYS A 321 -34.35 -23.07 6.82
CA LYS A 321 -32.93 -22.79 6.56
C LYS A 321 -32.63 -23.09 5.09
N GLY A 322 -31.85 -22.23 4.44
CA GLY A 322 -31.35 -22.50 3.08
C GLY A 322 -30.43 -23.72 3.07
N ASN A 323 -30.38 -24.43 1.96
CA ASN A 323 -29.43 -25.52 1.78
C ASN A 323 -28.10 -24.96 1.33
N THR A 324 -27.02 -25.25 2.06
CA THR A 324 -25.68 -24.89 1.59
C THR A 324 -25.30 -25.71 0.36
N LEU A 325 -24.53 -25.09 -0.54
CA LEU A 325 -23.89 -25.76 -1.68
C LEU A 325 -22.45 -26.20 -1.37
N LEU A 326 -22.01 -26.04 -0.12
CA LEU A 326 -20.76 -26.59 0.39
C LEU A 326 -20.79 -28.11 0.30
N THR A 327 -19.70 -28.71 -0.19
CA THR A 327 -19.46 -30.15 -0.15
C THR A 327 -18.52 -30.47 1.01
N VAL A 328 -18.98 -31.25 1.98
CA VAL A 328 -18.11 -31.80 3.03
C VAL A 328 -17.35 -32.99 2.45
N LEU A 329 -16.05 -33.06 2.72
CA LEU A 329 -15.17 -34.11 2.19
C LEU A 329 -15.02 -35.24 3.21
N PRO A 330 -14.95 -36.50 2.76
CA PRO A 330 -14.64 -37.60 3.66
C PRO A 330 -13.20 -37.49 4.16
N GLU A 331 -13.01 -37.67 5.46
CA GLU A 331 -11.72 -37.65 6.17
C GLU A 331 -11.22 -39.05 6.54
N ARG A 332 -12.13 -40.05 6.57
CA ARG A 332 -11.84 -41.38 7.08
C ARG A 332 -12.44 -42.45 6.19
N ASP A 333 -11.58 -43.13 5.44
CA ASP A 333 -11.96 -44.21 4.50
C ASP A 333 -12.46 -45.48 5.19
N ALA A 334 -12.26 -45.61 6.51
CA ALA A 334 -12.72 -46.74 7.31
C ALA A 334 -14.26 -46.78 7.49
N PHE A 335 -14.96 -45.70 7.15
CA PHE A 335 -16.41 -45.58 7.32
C PHE A 335 -17.10 -45.45 5.96
N LEU A 336 -18.30 -46.02 5.85
CA LEU A 336 -19.16 -45.80 4.68
C LEU A 336 -19.53 -44.32 4.59
N LEU A 337 -19.65 -43.78 3.36
CA LEU A 337 -20.07 -42.39 3.12
C LEU A 337 -21.47 -42.05 3.62
N THR A 338 -22.27 -43.03 4.02
CA THR A 338 -23.56 -42.82 4.69
C THR A 338 -23.43 -42.58 6.20
N ASN A 339 -22.22 -42.75 6.76
CA ASN A 339 -21.93 -42.56 8.18
C ASN A 339 -21.24 -41.20 8.39
N LEU A 340 -21.77 -40.40 9.33
CA LEU A 340 -21.19 -39.10 9.70
C LEU A 340 -19.73 -39.20 10.15
N GLN A 341 -19.31 -40.34 10.71
CA GLN A 341 -17.92 -40.58 11.11
C GLN A 341 -16.93 -40.60 9.93
N ALA A 342 -17.41 -40.78 8.69
CA ALA A 342 -16.56 -40.65 7.50
C ALA A 342 -16.10 -39.21 7.25
N TYR A 343 -16.79 -38.20 7.80
CA TYR A 343 -16.59 -36.76 7.50
C TYR A 343 -16.00 -35.97 8.66
N VAL A 344 -15.66 -36.66 9.75
CA VAL A 344 -15.17 -36.05 10.98
C VAL A 344 -13.80 -36.65 11.27
N LEU A 345 -12.79 -35.78 11.40
CA LEU A 345 -11.45 -36.16 11.83
C LEU A 345 -11.25 -35.77 13.30
N PRO A 346 -11.36 -36.70 14.27
CA PRO A 346 -11.11 -36.40 15.67
C PRO A 346 -9.70 -35.85 15.87
N ALA A 347 -9.54 -34.81 16.70
CA ALA A 347 -8.22 -34.23 16.97
C ALA A 347 -7.24 -35.25 17.57
N SER A 348 -7.74 -36.26 18.28
CA SER A 348 -6.93 -37.36 18.85
C SER A 348 -6.22 -38.22 17.80
N GLU A 349 -6.76 -38.29 16.58
CA GLU A 349 -6.17 -39.07 15.48
C GLU A 349 -4.97 -38.34 14.83
N LEU A 350 -4.85 -37.03 15.04
CA LEU A 350 -3.77 -36.22 14.46
C LEU A 350 -2.48 -36.24 15.27
N ALA A 351 -2.56 -36.44 16.59
CA ALA A 351 -1.37 -36.42 17.45
C ALA A 351 -0.30 -37.47 17.05
N PRO A 352 -0.66 -38.73 16.71
CA PRO A 352 0.30 -39.70 16.20
C PRO A 352 0.91 -39.31 14.85
N VAL A 353 0.13 -38.68 13.97
CA VAL A 353 0.58 -38.25 12.63
C VAL A 353 1.56 -37.08 12.74
N LEU A 354 1.26 -36.09 13.58
CA LEU A 354 2.12 -34.92 13.79
C LEU A 354 3.41 -35.28 14.54
N SER A 355 3.36 -36.33 15.35
CA SER A 355 4.53 -36.87 16.05
C SER A 355 5.37 -37.82 15.18
N ASP A 356 4.95 -38.11 13.95
CA ASP A 356 5.73 -38.91 13.00
C ASP A 356 6.94 -38.08 12.50
N PRO A 357 8.18 -38.55 12.70
CA PRO A 357 9.38 -37.85 12.22
C PRO A 357 9.37 -37.55 10.72
N ARG A 358 8.64 -38.32 9.91
CA ARG A 358 8.48 -38.08 8.46
C ARG A 358 7.67 -36.83 8.14
N MET A 359 6.86 -36.37 9.09
CA MET A 359 6.05 -35.17 8.97
C MET A 359 6.78 -33.90 9.43
N ALA A 360 7.93 -34.02 10.10
CA ALA A 360 8.68 -32.88 10.64
C ALA A 360 9.01 -31.84 9.56
N GLN A 361 9.44 -32.26 8.37
CA GLN A 361 9.75 -31.35 7.26
C GLN A 361 8.54 -30.51 6.82
N PHE A 362 7.32 -31.08 6.89
CA PHE A 362 6.09 -30.39 6.50
C PHE A 362 5.58 -29.44 7.59
N LEU A 363 6.07 -29.58 8.82
CA LEU A 363 5.78 -28.71 9.96
C LEU A 363 6.87 -27.66 10.18
N GLY A 364 7.84 -27.53 9.27
CA GLY A 364 8.96 -26.59 9.41
C GLY A 364 10.08 -27.07 10.34
N ASN A 365 10.23 -28.39 10.51
CA ASN A 365 11.20 -29.04 11.40
C ASN A 365 11.17 -28.48 12.83
N PRO A 366 10.03 -28.53 13.53
CA PRO A 366 9.90 -28.00 14.88
C PRO A 366 10.79 -28.78 15.84
N ASP A 367 11.37 -28.08 16.82
CA ASP A 367 12.01 -28.75 17.96
C ASP A 367 10.96 -29.41 18.87
N ALA A 368 11.41 -30.21 19.84
CA ALA A 368 10.51 -30.95 20.72
C ALA A 368 9.58 -30.02 21.53
N ALA A 369 10.05 -28.84 21.91
CA ALA A 369 9.25 -27.86 22.65
C ALA A 369 8.14 -27.26 21.77
N THR A 370 8.48 -26.89 20.53
CA THR A 370 7.53 -26.35 19.54
C THR A 370 6.50 -27.40 19.15
N LEU A 371 6.92 -28.65 18.93
CA LEU A 371 6.01 -29.75 18.64
C LEU A 371 5.07 -30.03 19.81
N SER A 372 5.57 -30.02 21.05
CA SER A 372 4.73 -30.18 22.25
C SER A 372 3.73 -29.04 22.40
N ALA A 373 4.17 -27.79 22.22
CA ALA A 373 3.30 -26.62 22.24
C ALA A 373 2.20 -26.70 21.17
N LEU A 374 2.56 -27.16 19.96
CA LEU A 374 1.63 -27.42 18.87
C LEU A 374 0.58 -28.48 19.24
N LEU A 375 1.01 -29.62 19.78
CA LEU A 375 0.10 -30.69 20.21
C LEU A 375 -0.82 -30.26 21.36
N GLU A 376 -0.32 -29.44 22.27
CA GLU A 376 -1.13 -28.86 23.36
C GLU A 376 -2.28 -27.99 22.83
N THR A 377 -2.14 -27.33 21.68
CA THR A 377 -3.24 -26.52 21.12
C THR A 377 -4.45 -27.38 20.70
N PHE A 378 -4.24 -28.66 20.42
CA PHE A 378 -5.28 -29.59 19.95
C PHE A 378 -6.19 -30.04 21.09
N ARG A 379 -5.76 -29.87 22.35
CA ARG A 379 -6.57 -30.29 23.50
C ARG A 379 -7.92 -29.60 23.55
N TYR A 380 -8.05 -28.43 22.93
CA TYR A 380 -9.28 -27.64 22.84
C TYR A 380 -10.16 -27.99 21.64
N ILE A 381 -9.62 -28.73 20.66
CA ILE A 381 -10.30 -29.09 19.43
C ILE A 381 -10.93 -30.47 19.62
N ASP A 382 -12.21 -30.59 19.26
CA ASP A 382 -12.90 -31.88 19.27
C ASP A 382 -12.59 -32.63 17.98
N TYR A 383 -12.84 -31.98 16.85
CA TYR A 383 -12.63 -32.56 15.53
C TYR A 383 -12.42 -31.52 14.44
N PHE A 384 -11.94 -31.98 13.30
CA PHE A 384 -11.79 -31.23 12.08
C PHE A 384 -12.79 -31.70 11.02
N VAL A 385 -13.16 -30.78 10.13
CA VAL A 385 -13.99 -31.02 8.96
C VAL A 385 -13.37 -30.29 7.77
N SER A 386 -13.03 -31.00 6.70
CA SER A 386 -12.71 -30.35 5.43
C SER A 386 -13.93 -30.27 4.54
N GLY A 387 -13.94 -29.24 3.72
CA GLY A 387 -14.96 -29.10 2.70
C GLY A 387 -14.46 -28.27 1.53
N ARG A 388 -15.35 -28.08 0.58
CA ARG A 388 -15.14 -27.19 -0.55
C ARG A 388 -16.43 -26.50 -0.96
N PHE A 389 -16.29 -25.36 -1.61
CA PHE A 389 -17.36 -24.71 -2.37
C PHE A 389 -16.80 -24.22 -3.69
N VAL A 390 -17.70 -23.90 -4.62
CA VAL A 390 -17.33 -23.26 -5.87
C VAL A 390 -17.42 -21.74 -5.68
N SER A 391 -16.35 -21.03 -6.04
CA SER A 391 -16.26 -19.56 -6.02
C SER A 391 -15.79 -19.07 -7.38
N PRO A 392 -16.11 -17.83 -7.81
CA PRO A 392 -15.50 -17.26 -8.99
C PRO A 392 -14.00 -17.03 -8.76
N SER A 393 -13.19 -17.49 -9.70
CA SER A 393 -11.80 -17.06 -9.88
C SER A 393 -11.75 -15.91 -10.86
N LEU A 394 -11.16 -14.78 -10.46
CA LEU A 394 -11.08 -13.52 -11.22
C LEU A 394 -9.74 -13.32 -11.93
N ILE A 395 -8.78 -14.21 -11.66
CA ILE A 395 -7.40 -14.16 -12.19
C ILE A 395 -7.13 -15.30 -13.18
N GLY A 396 -8.11 -16.18 -13.39
CA GLY A 396 -8.00 -17.29 -14.32
C GLY A 396 -7.93 -16.81 -15.77
N VAL A 397 -6.94 -17.28 -16.53
CA VAL A 397 -6.88 -17.07 -17.98
C VAL A 397 -7.32 -18.34 -18.70
N VAL A 398 -8.39 -18.28 -19.49
CA VAL A 398 -8.88 -19.41 -20.32
C VAL A 398 -7.87 -19.76 -21.42
N SER A 399 -7.13 -18.75 -21.89
CA SER A 399 -6.01 -18.86 -22.84
C SER A 399 -5.03 -17.71 -22.59
N GLY A 400 -3.73 -18.01 -22.50
CA GLY A 400 -2.70 -17.02 -22.18
C GLY A 400 -1.69 -17.59 -21.19
N ALA A 401 -0.69 -16.79 -20.83
CA ALA A 401 0.30 -17.22 -19.85
C ALA A 401 -0.21 -16.88 -18.43
N PRO A 402 0.03 -17.72 -17.40
CA PRO A 402 -0.50 -17.50 -16.05
C PRO A 402 -0.18 -16.13 -15.43
N GLN A 403 0.91 -15.49 -15.88
CA GLN A 403 1.31 -14.13 -15.49
C GLN A 403 0.38 -13.02 -16.00
N ASP A 404 -0.57 -13.31 -16.88
CA ASP A 404 -1.59 -12.37 -17.35
C ASP A 404 -2.82 -12.29 -16.42
N GLY A 405 -2.77 -12.96 -15.27
CA GLY A 405 -3.82 -12.97 -14.25
C GLY A 405 -4.12 -11.58 -13.67
N THR A 406 -5.05 -10.88 -14.31
CA THR A 406 -5.54 -9.55 -13.93
C THR A 406 -7.05 -9.59 -13.82
N PHE A 407 -7.63 -8.72 -13.00
CA PHE A 407 -9.09 -8.60 -12.95
C PHE A 407 -9.56 -7.94 -14.24
N GLN A 408 -10.40 -8.63 -14.99
CA GLN A 408 -11.03 -8.09 -16.20
C GLN A 408 -12.48 -7.77 -15.87
N ILE A 409 -12.73 -6.54 -15.42
CA ILE A 409 -14.03 -6.09 -14.94
C ILE A 409 -14.46 -4.85 -15.72
N ASP A 410 -15.67 -4.92 -16.28
CA ASP A 410 -16.38 -3.77 -16.84
C ASP A 410 -17.64 -3.52 -16.00
N LEU A 411 -17.52 -2.59 -15.05
CA LEU A 411 -18.64 -2.20 -14.19
C LEU A 411 -19.74 -1.46 -14.94
N GLY A 412 -19.44 -0.83 -16.08
CA GLY A 412 -20.45 -0.16 -16.92
C GLY A 412 -21.33 -1.17 -17.65
N ALA A 413 -20.73 -2.27 -18.11
CA ALA A 413 -21.45 -3.40 -18.72
C ALA A 413 -22.01 -4.39 -17.69
N GLY A 414 -21.60 -4.30 -16.42
CA GLY A 414 -21.95 -5.28 -15.38
C GLY A 414 -21.31 -6.65 -15.62
N GLN A 415 -20.14 -6.67 -16.26
CA GLN A 415 -19.43 -7.89 -16.64
C GLN A 415 -18.12 -8.03 -15.88
N ALA A 416 -17.80 -9.26 -15.51
CA ALA A 416 -16.50 -9.63 -14.97
C ALA A 416 -16.09 -10.96 -15.59
N HIS A 417 -14.82 -11.11 -15.98
CA HIS A 417 -14.30 -12.40 -16.36
C HIS A 417 -14.16 -13.28 -15.12
N THR A 418 -14.85 -14.42 -15.13
CA THR A 418 -14.79 -15.40 -14.04
C THR A 418 -14.79 -16.82 -14.55
N GLN A 419 -14.11 -17.70 -13.83
CA GLN A 419 -14.23 -19.14 -14.00
C GLN A 419 -14.55 -19.82 -12.66
N PRO A 420 -15.32 -20.92 -12.64
CA PRO A 420 -15.57 -21.67 -11.41
C PRO A 420 -14.27 -22.28 -10.88
N GLU A 421 -14.00 -22.06 -9.60
CA GLU A 421 -12.87 -22.68 -8.90
C GLU A 421 -13.33 -23.31 -7.58
N ASN A 422 -12.78 -24.50 -7.28
CA ASN A 422 -13.03 -25.16 -6.01
C ASN A 422 -12.17 -24.51 -4.92
N VAL A 423 -12.80 -23.78 -4.01
CA VAL A 423 -12.16 -23.28 -2.81
C VAL A 423 -12.35 -24.31 -1.71
N THR A 424 -11.24 -24.91 -1.29
CA THR A 424 -11.21 -25.86 -0.17
C THR A 424 -11.01 -25.15 1.16
N PHE A 425 -11.68 -25.60 2.22
CA PHE A 425 -11.49 -25.12 3.58
C PHE A 425 -11.25 -26.29 4.53
N LEU A 426 -10.60 -25.98 5.66
CA LEU A 426 -10.49 -26.83 6.83
C LEU A 426 -11.14 -26.07 7.99
N LEU A 427 -11.98 -26.75 8.76
CA LEU A 427 -12.67 -26.22 9.92
C LEU A 427 -12.23 -27.00 11.16
N ALA A 428 -11.69 -26.33 12.17
CA ALA A 428 -11.54 -26.90 13.52
C ALA A 428 -12.80 -26.58 14.33
N VAL A 429 -13.39 -27.60 14.93
CA VAL A 429 -14.53 -27.46 15.84
C VAL A 429 -14.05 -27.65 17.27
N PRO A 430 -14.28 -26.66 18.17
CA PRO A 430 -13.84 -26.76 19.55
C PRO A 430 -14.72 -27.73 20.36
N LYS A 431 -14.16 -28.22 21.47
CA LYS A 431 -14.91 -29.02 22.45
C LYS A 431 -15.94 -28.16 23.16
N ALA A 432 -17.17 -28.66 23.27
CA ALA A 432 -18.18 -28.04 24.13
C ALA A 432 -17.77 -28.13 25.60
N ASN A 433 -18.07 -27.10 26.38
CA ASN A 433 -17.91 -27.07 27.83
C ASN A 433 -19.08 -26.33 28.48
N GLY A 434 -19.09 -26.24 29.82
CA GLY A 434 -20.20 -25.64 30.57
C GLY A 434 -20.50 -24.16 30.23
N ALA A 435 -19.55 -23.44 29.62
CA ALA A 435 -19.71 -22.04 29.22
C ALA A 435 -19.84 -21.84 27.70
N HIS A 436 -19.40 -22.82 26.88
CA HIS A 436 -19.35 -22.71 25.42
C HIS A 436 -19.93 -23.96 24.77
N VAL A 437 -21.06 -23.80 24.07
CA VAL A 437 -21.75 -24.88 23.35
C VAL A 437 -22.00 -24.46 21.90
N PRO A 438 -22.15 -25.43 20.96
CA PRO A 438 -22.48 -25.11 19.58
C PRO A 438 -23.83 -24.38 19.45
N PRO A 439 -24.01 -23.50 18.43
CA PRO A 439 -23.01 -23.12 17.43
C PRO A 439 -21.95 -22.18 18.00
N PHE A 440 -20.69 -22.43 17.66
CA PHE A 440 -19.57 -21.59 18.10
C PHE A 440 -19.43 -20.34 17.21
N PRO A 441 -18.90 -19.23 17.75
CA PRO A 441 -18.41 -18.12 16.93
C PRO A 441 -17.41 -18.62 15.88
N THR A 442 -17.52 -18.11 14.66
CA THR A 442 -16.65 -18.52 13.53
C THR A 442 -15.61 -17.47 13.25
N VAL A 443 -14.36 -17.90 13.09
CA VAL A 443 -13.23 -17.08 12.63
C VAL A 443 -12.72 -17.66 11.32
N LEU A 444 -12.55 -16.81 10.30
CA LEU A 444 -11.92 -17.19 9.04
C LEU A 444 -10.43 -16.82 9.11
N ALA A 445 -9.58 -17.79 8.79
CA ALA A 445 -8.13 -17.60 8.70
C ALA A 445 -7.66 -18.02 7.31
N GLY A 446 -6.90 -17.15 6.66
CA GLY A 446 -6.20 -17.41 5.40
C GLY A 446 -4.70 -17.40 5.65
N HIS A 447 -3.97 -18.28 4.96
CA HIS A 447 -2.52 -18.37 5.13
C HIS A 447 -1.75 -17.41 4.24
N GLY A 448 -0.55 -17.05 4.68
CA GLY A 448 0.39 -16.22 3.90
C GLY A 448 1.03 -16.98 2.74
N TYR A 449 1.84 -16.24 1.97
CA TYR A 449 2.67 -16.81 0.89
C TYR A 449 3.61 -17.89 1.44
N THR A 450 3.76 -19.00 0.71
CA THR A 450 4.44 -20.26 1.14
C THR A 450 3.88 -20.97 2.38
N GLY A 451 2.85 -20.42 3.03
CA GLY A 451 2.14 -21.06 4.12
C GLY A 451 1.17 -22.14 3.65
N ALA A 452 0.65 -22.92 4.59
CA ALA A 452 -0.39 -23.90 4.33
C ALA A 452 -1.60 -23.65 5.24
N ARG A 453 -2.80 -23.96 4.76
CA ARG A 453 -4.03 -23.85 5.57
C ARG A 453 -3.97 -24.62 6.90
N SER A 454 -3.17 -25.68 6.94
CA SER A 454 -2.92 -26.43 8.18
C SER A 454 -2.10 -25.59 9.16
N THR A 455 -0.98 -24.98 8.77
CA THR A 455 -0.08 -24.25 9.69
C THR A 455 -0.77 -23.11 10.45
N ASP A 456 -1.65 -22.38 9.79
CA ASP A 456 -2.22 -21.15 10.35
C ASP A 456 -3.45 -21.42 11.23
N LEU A 457 -4.16 -22.52 10.94
CA LEU A 457 -5.26 -23.01 11.76
C LEU A 457 -4.75 -23.58 13.09
N LEU A 458 -3.52 -24.10 13.09
CA LEU A 458 -2.82 -24.63 14.26
C LEU A 458 -2.31 -23.54 15.21
N ALA A 459 -2.04 -22.34 14.68
CA ALA A 459 -1.53 -21.19 15.44
C ALA A 459 -2.64 -20.42 16.18
N ARG A 460 -3.91 -20.53 15.77
CA ARG A 460 -5.04 -19.73 16.29
C ARG A 460 -5.93 -20.45 17.31
N THR A 461 -5.75 -21.74 17.51
CA THR A 461 -6.56 -22.56 18.44
C THR A 461 -6.25 -22.27 19.91
N THR A 462 -5.19 -21.52 20.21
CA THR A 462 -4.81 -21.01 21.53
C THR A 462 -5.65 -19.81 22.00
N ASP A 463 -6.07 -18.92 21.08
CA ASP A 463 -6.64 -17.60 21.43
C ASP A 463 -8.10 -17.62 21.90
N CYS A 464 -8.85 -18.68 21.63
CA CYS A 464 -10.27 -18.76 22.03
C CYS A 464 -10.50 -19.43 23.39
N GLY A 465 -9.44 -19.90 24.05
CA GLY A 465 -9.51 -20.64 25.32
C GLY A 465 -8.55 -20.18 26.43
N ALA A 466 -7.70 -19.18 26.18
CA ALA A 466 -6.72 -18.68 27.14
C ALA A 466 -6.73 -17.15 27.22
N SER A 467 -6.61 -16.63 28.45
CA SER A 467 -6.35 -15.21 28.71
C SER A 467 -5.09 -14.71 27.99
N PRO A 468 -5.02 -13.40 27.66
CA PRO A 468 -4.09 -12.87 26.68
C PRO A 468 -2.75 -12.55 27.33
N THR A 469 -1.77 -13.44 27.24
CA THR A 469 -0.37 -13.07 27.42
C THR A 469 0.53 -14.02 26.65
N LEU A 470 1.43 -13.41 25.87
CA LEU A 470 2.65 -13.93 25.24
C LEU A 470 2.51 -14.56 23.86
N PHE A 471 2.71 -13.75 22.82
CA PHE A 471 3.65 -14.08 21.74
C PHE A 471 4.28 -12.81 21.16
N SER A 472 5.60 -12.84 21.00
CA SER A 472 6.44 -11.85 20.29
C SER A 472 6.55 -12.24 18.81
N PRO A 473 6.77 -11.31 17.85
CA PRO A 473 6.33 -11.47 16.48
C PRO A 473 7.39 -12.14 15.59
N ALA A 474 7.01 -13.23 14.93
CA ALA A 474 7.75 -13.78 13.79
C ALA A 474 6.81 -14.49 12.80
N ALA A 475 5.76 -13.79 12.35
CA ALA A 475 5.05 -14.10 11.11
C ALA A 475 4.14 -12.92 10.77
N HIS A 476 4.44 -12.19 9.70
CA HIS A 476 3.58 -11.14 9.18
C HIS A 476 2.32 -11.76 8.59
N ALA A 477 1.28 -11.88 9.40
CA ALA A 477 -0.07 -12.17 8.95
C ALA A 477 -0.92 -10.90 9.09
N THR A 478 -1.56 -10.51 8.00
CA THR A 478 -2.49 -9.37 7.93
C THR A 478 -3.89 -9.87 8.31
N TRP A 479 -4.57 -9.19 9.24
CA TRP A 479 -5.82 -9.69 9.83
C TRP A 479 -6.99 -8.72 9.66
N THR A 480 -8.15 -9.23 9.27
CA THR A 480 -9.43 -8.52 9.29
C THR A 480 -10.46 -9.32 10.08
N THR A 481 -11.05 -8.71 11.11
CA THR A 481 -12.15 -9.29 11.88
C THR A 481 -13.46 -8.67 11.39
N THR A 482 -14.27 -9.41 10.63
CA THR A 482 -15.60 -8.94 10.22
C THR A 482 -16.66 -9.56 11.14
N VAL A 483 -17.19 -8.78 12.07
CA VAL A 483 -18.40 -9.14 12.83
C VAL A 483 -19.62 -8.75 12.00
N SER A 484 -20.48 -9.71 11.66
CA SER A 484 -21.75 -9.42 10.97
C SER A 484 -22.79 -8.88 11.98
N PRO A 485 -23.50 -7.78 11.69
CA PRO A 485 -24.55 -7.29 12.58
C PRO A 485 -25.87 -8.05 12.38
N THR A 486 -26.45 -8.57 13.45
CA THR A 486 -27.84 -9.03 13.51
C THR A 486 -28.81 -7.84 13.73
N PRO A 487 -30.08 -7.92 13.31
CA PRO A 487 -31.02 -6.80 13.38
C PRO A 487 -31.52 -6.54 14.80
N ALA A 488 -31.78 -5.27 15.11
CA ALA A 488 -32.20 -4.77 16.41
C ALA A 488 -33.64 -5.14 16.80
N GLU A 489 -33.84 -5.47 18.07
CA GLU A 489 -35.12 -5.36 18.77
C GLU A 489 -34.97 -4.55 20.07
N THR A 490 -36.09 -3.94 20.47
CA THR A 490 -36.25 -2.70 21.23
C THR A 490 -36.11 -2.76 22.76
N SER A 491 -35.68 -1.60 23.31
CA SER A 491 -35.61 -1.07 24.69
C SER A 491 -36.26 -1.80 25.89
N SER A 492 -35.52 -1.87 27.03
CA SER A 492 -35.87 -1.16 28.27
C SER A 492 -34.70 -1.13 29.27
N ALA A 493 -34.61 -0.07 30.07
CA ALA A 493 -33.50 0.27 30.94
C ALA A 493 -33.49 -0.47 32.30
N ARG A 494 -32.30 -0.93 32.75
CA ARG A 494 -31.92 -1.14 34.17
C ARG A 494 -30.42 -0.89 34.37
N THR A 495 -30.10 -0.25 35.50
CA THR A 495 -28.79 0.16 36.03
C THR A 495 -27.85 -1.02 36.37
N PRO A 496 -26.53 -0.80 36.52
CA PRO A 496 -25.50 -1.79 36.18
C PRO A 496 -25.21 -2.77 37.31
N SER A 497 -25.31 -4.06 37.01
CA SER A 497 -24.60 -5.12 37.75
C SER A 497 -23.36 -5.52 36.96
N THR A 498 -22.21 -5.52 37.63
CA THR A 498 -20.93 -6.05 37.14
C THR A 498 -21.09 -7.41 36.47
N ARG A 499 -21.00 -7.44 35.14
CA ARG A 499 -20.75 -8.65 34.33
C ARG A 499 -19.66 -8.30 33.32
N GLU A 500 -18.65 -9.17 33.31
CA GLU A 500 -17.50 -9.14 32.41
C GLU A 500 -17.94 -9.17 30.95
N THR A 501 -17.37 -8.27 30.14
CA THR A 501 -17.58 -8.12 28.70
C THR A 501 -16.62 -9.04 27.93
N PRO A 502 -17.07 -9.82 26.91
CA PRO A 502 -16.15 -10.55 26.04
C PRO A 502 -15.68 -9.65 24.88
N CYS A 503 -14.37 -9.70 24.62
CA CYS A 503 -13.65 -9.07 23.48
C CYS A 503 -13.95 -7.58 23.21
N ALA A 504 -13.33 -6.69 24.00
CA ALA A 504 -13.16 -5.29 23.61
C ALA A 504 -11.73 -5.06 23.09
N SER A 505 -11.62 -4.59 21.85
CA SER A 505 -10.40 -4.09 21.22
C SER A 505 -9.80 -2.94 22.03
N ARG A 506 -8.63 -3.14 22.64
CA ARG A 506 -7.76 -2.04 23.07
C ARG A 506 -6.84 -1.66 21.93
N TRP A 507 -7.11 -0.50 21.35
CA TRP A 507 -6.15 0.23 20.54
C TRP A 507 -4.96 0.61 21.44
N TRP A 508 -3.76 0.18 21.07
CA TRP A 508 -2.53 0.80 21.56
C TRP A 508 -1.94 1.63 20.43
N THR A 509 -1.95 2.94 20.66
CA THR A 509 -1.06 3.92 20.04
C THR A 509 0.37 3.67 20.51
N GLY A 510 1.30 3.60 19.57
CA GLY A 510 2.75 3.48 19.78
C GLY A 510 3.44 3.41 18.44
#